data_AF-A0A2G5CAX5-F1
#
_entry.id   AF-A0A2G5CAX5-F1
#
_cell.length_a   1.000
_cell.length_b   1.000
_cell.length_c   1.000
_cell.angle_alpha   90.00
_cell.angle_beta   90.00
_cell.angle_gamma   90.00
#
_symmetry.space_group_name_H-M   'P 1'
#
loop_
_entity.id
_entity.type
_entity.pdbx_description
1 polymer ?
#
loop_
_entity_poly.entity_id
_entity_poly.type
_entity_poly.pdbx_seq_one_letter_code
_entity_poly.pdbx_strand_id
1 'polypeptide(L)'
;MVETTVEIANSKFGVAYTIGKIVYDLKDECEPYRRMVMETVDKILVKLGASDIDSSIGEVLMEGIIYAFREQTTDYDDDVIVNGFCVVLNALRRDIVRPYLEQIYLMMKSLLNEKNTKPAKVVQQAANLHAHITWECRQEELKEELLSEFPDLIL
;
A
#
# COMPACT_ATOMS: atom_id res chain seq x y z
N MET A 1 20.33 0.42 4.67
CA MET A 1 20.06 0.87 3.28
C MET A 1 18.84 1.79 3.22
N VAL A 2 17.72 1.41 3.85
CA VAL A 2 16.50 2.24 3.94
C VAL A 2 16.78 3.69 4.39
N GLU A 3 17.49 3.88 5.50
CA GLU A 3 17.80 5.23 6.04
C GLU A 3 18.63 6.09 5.06
N THR A 4 19.61 5.48 4.39
CA THR A 4 20.45 6.18 3.41
C THR A 4 19.64 6.65 2.20
N THR A 5 18.69 5.84 1.73
CA THR A 5 17.82 6.22 0.60
C THR A 5 16.88 7.37 0.99
N VAL A 6 16.38 7.37 2.23
CA VAL A 6 15.57 8.47 2.77
C VAL A 6 16.37 9.78 2.85
N GLU A 7 17.64 9.71 3.24
CA GLU A 7 18.51 10.90 3.26
C GLU A 7 18.82 11.45 1.87
N ILE A 8 19.00 10.57 0.87
CA ILE A 8 19.20 10.99 -0.53
C ILE A 8 17.96 11.71 -1.07
N ALA A 9 16.75 11.21 -0.78
CA ALA A 9 15.50 11.86 -1.16
C ALA A 9 15.38 13.28 -0.55
N ASN A 10 15.75 13.42 0.73
CA ASN A 10 15.67 14.68 1.46
C ASN A 10 16.66 15.74 0.96
N SER A 11 17.79 15.34 0.36
CA SER A 11 18.95 16.23 0.23
C SER A 11 19.34 16.60 -1.20
N LYS A 12 19.00 15.80 -2.22
CA LYS A 12 19.58 16.01 -3.58
C LYS A 12 18.67 15.83 -4.79
N PHE A 13 17.62 15.00 -4.73
CA PHE A 13 16.92 14.61 -5.97
C PHE A 13 15.39 14.68 -5.94
N GLY A 14 14.75 15.06 -4.82
CA GLY A 14 13.29 15.11 -4.71
C GLY A 14 12.66 13.73 -4.49
N VAL A 15 11.36 13.70 -4.17
CA VAL A 15 10.64 12.47 -3.84
C VAL A 15 10.32 11.70 -5.11
N ALA A 16 9.80 12.38 -6.14
CA ALA A 16 9.42 11.77 -7.40
C ALA A 16 10.59 11.03 -8.07
N TYR A 17 11.77 11.65 -8.11
CA TYR A 17 12.96 11.00 -8.67
C TYR A 17 13.34 9.75 -7.88
N THR A 18 13.42 9.85 -6.55
CA THR A 18 13.85 8.73 -5.70
C THR A 18 12.89 7.56 -5.80
N ILE A 19 11.59 7.81 -5.66
CA ILE A 19 10.56 6.78 -5.80
C ILE A 19 10.58 6.20 -7.22
N GLY A 20 10.70 7.04 -8.24
CA GLY A 20 10.77 6.58 -9.65
C GLY A 20 11.92 5.63 -9.95
N LYS A 21 12.97 5.58 -9.10
CA LYS A 21 14.06 4.60 -9.21
C LYS A 21 13.78 3.25 -8.58
N ILE A 22 12.88 3.18 -7.61
CA ILE A 22 12.63 1.96 -6.82
C ILE A 22 11.20 1.43 -6.98
N VAL A 23 10.28 2.19 -7.58
CA VAL A 23 8.86 1.84 -7.63
C VAL A 23 8.60 0.52 -8.38
N TYR A 24 9.36 0.23 -9.43
CA TYR A 24 9.22 -1.02 -10.18
C TYR A 24 9.61 -2.25 -9.36
N ASP A 25 10.45 -2.08 -8.35
CA ASP A 25 10.92 -3.16 -7.48
C ASP A 25 9.85 -3.60 -6.47
N LEU A 26 8.74 -2.86 -6.34
CA LEU A 26 7.54 -3.33 -5.63
C LEU A 26 6.90 -4.56 -6.30
N LYS A 27 7.29 -4.86 -7.55
CA LYS A 27 6.87 -6.05 -8.31
C LYS A 27 7.95 -7.12 -8.43
N ASP A 28 9.05 -7.02 -7.67
CA ASP A 28 10.11 -8.03 -7.67
C ASP A 28 9.60 -9.39 -7.16
N GLU A 29 10.15 -10.51 -7.62
CA GLU A 29 9.72 -11.85 -7.18
C GLU A 29 10.11 -12.15 -5.72
N CYS A 30 11.19 -11.53 -5.24
CA CYS A 30 11.70 -11.69 -3.88
C CYS A 30 10.91 -10.84 -2.88
N GLU A 31 10.05 -11.48 -2.09
CA GLU A 31 9.27 -10.80 -1.06
C GLU A 31 10.10 -9.96 -0.07
N PRO A 32 11.20 -10.46 0.53
CA PRO A 32 11.99 -9.62 1.42
C PRO A 32 12.55 -8.36 0.73
N TYR A 33 12.82 -8.42 -0.58
CA TYR A 33 13.20 -7.23 -1.34
C TYR A 33 12.03 -6.27 -1.56
N ARG A 34 10.85 -6.78 -1.98
CA ARG A 34 9.62 -5.97 -2.06
C ARG A 34 9.30 -5.26 -0.76
N ARG A 35 9.43 -5.96 0.37
CA ARG A 35 9.18 -5.42 1.72
C ARG A 35 10.16 -4.30 2.07
N MET A 36 11.44 -4.47 1.77
CA MET A 36 12.44 -3.40 1.96
C MET A 36 12.12 -2.16 1.09
N VAL A 37 11.69 -2.37 -0.15
CA VAL A 37 11.29 -1.28 -1.06
C VAL A 37 10.06 -0.57 -0.52
N MET A 38 9.04 -1.32 -0.08
CA MET A 38 7.84 -0.75 0.53
C MET A 38 8.16 0.08 1.77
N GLU A 39 8.98 -0.45 2.69
CA GLU A 39 9.41 0.29 3.89
C GLU A 39 10.17 1.58 3.52
N THR A 40 10.93 1.54 2.43
CA THR A 40 11.64 2.72 1.91
C THR A 40 10.66 3.75 1.33
N VAL A 41 9.69 3.33 0.53
CA VAL A 41 8.64 4.20 -0.02
C VAL A 41 7.83 4.83 1.11
N ASP A 42 7.38 4.03 2.08
CA ASP A 42 6.67 4.48 3.28
C ASP A 42 7.45 5.61 3.98
N LYS A 43 8.70 5.34 4.38
CA LYS A 43 9.51 6.33 5.10
C LYS A 43 9.76 7.61 4.29
N ILE A 44 9.92 7.52 2.98
CA ILE A 44 10.05 8.69 2.11
C ILE A 44 8.75 9.50 2.12
N LEU A 45 7.60 8.86 1.93
CA LEU A 45 6.30 9.52 1.83
C LEU A 45 5.85 10.12 3.17
N VAL A 46 6.07 9.42 4.29
CA VAL A 46 5.77 9.93 5.64
C VAL A 46 6.62 11.16 5.93
N LYS A 47 7.91 11.15 5.57
CA LYS A 47 8.83 12.24 5.90
C LYS A 47 8.69 13.46 4.99
N LEU A 48 8.47 13.25 3.70
CA LEU A 48 8.61 14.29 2.67
C LEU A 48 7.30 14.58 1.91
N GLY A 49 6.29 13.72 2.05
CA GLY A 49 5.05 13.80 1.28
C GLY A 49 5.21 13.33 -0.18
N ALA A 50 4.15 13.50 -0.98
CA ALA A 50 4.09 13.11 -2.39
C ALA A 50 3.81 14.28 -3.34
N SER A 51 4.12 15.51 -2.93
CA SER A 51 3.66 16.72 -3.65
C SER A 51 4.18 16.86 -5.08
N ASP A 52 5.38 16.33 -5.35
CA ASP A 52 6.05 16.35 -6.65
C ASP A 52 5.81 15.07 -7.47
N ILE A 53 5.03 14.10 -6.96
CA ILE A 53 4.69 12.87 -7.68
C ILE A 53 3.65 13.19 -8.77
N ASP A 54 4.01 12.88 -10.01
CA ASP A 54 3.12 12.98 -11.16
C ASP A 54 2.25 11.72 -11.33
N SER A 55 1.30 11.76 -12.28
CA SER A 55 0.40 10.63 -12.51
C SER A 55 1.13 9.37 -12.97
N SER A 56 2.21 9.50 -13.75
CA SER A 56 2.97 8.35 -14.25
C SER A 56 3.60 7.55 -13.11
N ILE A 57 4.32 8.22 -12.21
CA ILE A 57 4.93 7.54 -11.03
C ILE A 57 3.84 7.08 -10.06
N GLY A 58 2.79 7.88 -9.90
CA GLY A 58 1.64 7.54 -9.06
C GLY A 58 0.92 6.27 -9.49
N GLU A 59 0.68 6.08 -10.79
CA GLU A 59 0.06 4.89 -11.37
C GLU A 59 0.93 3.64 -11.13
N VAL A 60 2.24 3.73 -11.35
CA VAL A 60 3.17 2.62 -11.10
C VAL A 60 3.24 2.30 -9.60
N LEU A 61 3.19 3.30 -8.71
CA LEU A 61 3.08 3.10 -7.27
C LEU A 61 1.80 2.34 -6.91
N MET A 62 0.66 2.76 -7.44
CA MET A 62 -0.63 2.12 -7.18
C MET A 62 -0.63 0.65 -7.62
N GLU A 63 -0.13 0.36 -8.82
CA GLU A 63 0.02 -1.02 -9.27
C GLU A 63 1.00 -1.84 -8.42
N GLY A 64 2.11 -1.20 -8.01
CA GLY A 64 3.15 -1.80 -7.19
C GLY A 64 2.65 -2.23 -5.82
N ILE A 65 1.94 -1.35 -5.10
CA ILE A 65 1.39 -1.68 -3.78
C ILE A 65 0.31 -2.76 -3.86
N ILE A 66 -0.53 -2.74 -4.91
CA ILE A 66 -1.56 -3.75 -5.14
C ILE A 66 -0.91 -5.12 -5.38
N TYR A 67 0.13 -5.17 -6.20
CA TYR A 67 0.89 -6.40 -6.43
C TYR A 67 1.58 -6.88 -5.15
N ALA A 68 2.32 -6.01 -4.48
CA ALA A 68 3.07 -6.36 -3.27
C ALA A 68 2.18 -6.93 -2.18
N PHE A 69 0.96 -6.41 -2.01
CA PHE A 69 -0.04 -6.93 -1.07
C PHE A 69 -0.62 -8.29 -1.49
N ARG A 70 -0.91 -8.49 -2.78
CA ARG A 70 -1.46 -9.77 -3.28
C ARG A 70 -0.48 -10.93 -3.16
N GLU A 71 0.81 -10.65 -3.36
CA GLU A 71 1.86 -11.65 -3.38
C GLU A 71 2.54 -11.85 -2.02
N GLN A 72 1.93 -11.42 -0.92
CA GLN A 72 2.48 -11.67 0.41
C GLN A 72 2.41 -13.15 0.77
N THR A 73 3.50 -13.68 1.31
CA THR A 73 3.52 -14.97 1.97
C THR A 73 3.18 -14.84 3.46
N THR A 74 3.02 -16.00 4.09
CA THR A 74 2.74 -16.10 5.52
C THR A 74 4.02 -16.15 6.38
N ASP A 75 5.19 -15.89 5.79
CA ASP A 75 6.49 -16.08 6.44
C ASP A 75 6.90 -14.91 7.35
N TYR A 76 6.24 -13.76 7.22
CA TYR A 76 6.50 -12.55 8.01
C TYR A 76 5.31 -12.24 8.92
N ASP A 77 5.58 -11.86 10.18
CA ASP A 77 4.55 -11.55 11.20
C ASP A 77 4.29 -10.04 11.37
N ASP A 78 4.98 -9.19 10.61
CA ASP A 78 4.77 -7.74 10.64
C ASP A 78 3.89 -7.24 9.49
N ASP A 79 3.43 -6.00 9.63
CA ASP A 79 2.50 -5.34 8.72
C ASP A 79 3.20 -4.36 7.75
N VAL A 80 4.48 -4.58 7.39
CA VAL A 80 5.24 -3.63 6.54
C VAL A 80 4.52 -3.29 5.23
N ILE A 81 4.00 -4.30 4.52
CA ILE A 81 3.26 -4.10 3.27
C ILE A 81 1.93 -3.40 3.50
N VAL A 82 1.20 -3.77 4.56
CA VAL A 82 -0.11 -3.19 4.91
C VAL A 82 0.03 -1.71 5.26
N ASN A 83 1.02 -1.36 6.09
CA ASN A 83 1.32 0.01 6.50
C ASN A 83 1.72 0.86 5.29
N GLY A 84 2.67 0.36 4.48
CA GLY A 84 3.11 1.08 3.27
C GLY A 84 1.99 1.29 2.25
N PHE A 85 1.07 0.32 2.11
CA PHE A 85 -0.11 0.44 1.27
C PHE A 85 -0.95 1.67 1.67
N CYS A 86 -1.25 1.78 2.97
CA CYS A 86 -2.07 2.87 3.50
C CYS A 86 -1.38 4.23 3.36
N VAL A 87 -0.06 4.28 3.59
CA VAL A 87 0.73 5.49 3.40
C VAL A 87 0.68 5.97 1.96
N VAL A 88 0.84 5.08 0.97
CA VAL A 88 0.75 5.45 -0.45
C VAL A 88 -0.66 5.95 -0.81
N LEU A 89 -1.72 5.26 -0.37
CA LEU A 89 -3.11 5.70 -0.59
C LEU A 89 -3.40 7.11 -0.04
N ASN A 90 -2.79 7.44 1.10
CA ASN A 90 -2.97 8.71 1.80
C ASN A 90 -2.08 9.83 1.27
N ALA A 91 -0.91 9.49 0.74
CA ALA A 91 0.03 10.46 0.20
C ALA A 91 -0.37 10.92 -1.21
N LEU A 92 -0.86 10.00 -2.05
CA LEU A 92 -1.21 10.30 -3.44
C LEU A 92 -2.48 11.14 -3.56
N ARG A 93 -2.53 11.95 -4.63
CA ARG A 93 -3.71 12.77 -4.94
C ARG A 93 -4.88 11.89 -5.38
N ARG A 94 -6.10 12.35 -5.10
CA ARG A 94 -7.34 11.62 -5.36
C ARG A 94 -7.53 11.23 -6.84
N ASP A 95 -7.11 12.09 -7.78
CA ASP A 95 -7.21 11.82 -9.22
C ASP A 95 -6.37 10.61 -9.66
N ILE A 96 -5.22 10.38 -9.01
CA ILE A 96 -4.36 9.22 -9.27
C ILE A 96 -4.96 7.95 -8.64
N VAL A 97 -5.51 8.05 -7.43
CA VAL A 97 -5.97 6.89 -6.66
C VAL A 97 -7.35 6.38 -7.14
N ARG A 98 -8.24 7.29 -7.56
CA ARG A 98 -9.64 6.99 -7.88
C ARG A 98 -9.84 5.82 -8.87
N PRO A 99 -9.07 5.70 -9.97
CA PRO A 99 -9.22 4.58 -10.91
C PRO A 99 -8.97 3.19 -10.32
N TYR A 100 -8.30 3.11 -9.16
CA TYR A 100 -7.91 1.85 -8.54
C TYR A 100 -8.83 1.44 -7.38
N LEU A 101 -9.75 2.30 -6.94
CA LEU A 101 -10.59 2.04 -5.75
C LEU A 101 -11.43 0.77 -5.91
N GLU A 102 -12.07 0.59 -7.06
CA GLU A 102 -12.86 -0.61 -7.35
C GLU A 102 -12.00 -1.88 -7.31
N GLN A 103 -10.80 -1.84 -7.89
CA GLN A 103 -9.87 -2.97 -7.85
C GLN A 103 -9.43 -3.32 -6.43
N ILE A 104 -9.18 -2.30 -5.59
CA ILE A 104 -8.81 -2.49 -4.19
C ILE A 104 -9.98 -3.08 -3.42
N TYR A 105 -11.18 -2.51 -3.57
CA TYR A 105 -12.40 -3.03 -2.96
C TYR A 105 -12.64 -4.50 -3.32
N LEU A 106 -12.61 -4.86 -4.61
CA LEU A 106 -12.86 -6.23 -5.06
C LEU A 106 -11.81 -7.22 -4.55
N MET A 107 -10.54 -6.80 -4.51
CA MET A 107 -9.47 -7.59 -3.91
C MET A 107 -9.75 -7.86 -2.43
N MET A 108 -10.05 -6.81 -1.65
CA MET A 108 -10.37 -6.93 -0.23
C MET A 108 -11.59 -7.82 -0.02
N LYS A 109 -12.64 -7.62 -0.82
CA LYS A 109 -13.86 -8.40 -0.76
C LYS A 109 -13.62 -9.90 -1.00
N SER A 110 -12.81 -10.25 -2.00
CA SER A 110 -12.44 -11.66 -2.26
C SER A 110 -11.68 -12.25 -1.08
N LEU A 111 -10.64 -11.57 -0.58
CA LEU A 111 -9.82 -12.06 0.52
C LEU A 111 -10.61 -12.24 1.82
N LEU A 112 -11.54 -11.32 2.11
CA LEU A 112 -12.36 -11.33 3.32
C LEU A 112 -13.54 -12.31 3.25
N ASN A 113 -14.06 -12.64 2.07
CA ASN A 113 -15.16 -13.61 1.93
C ASN A 113 -14.67 -15.06 1.87
N GLU A 114 -13.44 -15.29 1.44
CA GLU A 114 -12.84 -16.62 1.30
C GLU A 114 -12.20 -17.17 2.59
N LYS A 115 -12.78 -16.85 3.75
CA LYS A 115 -12.21 -17.17 5.08
C LYS A 115 -11.95 -18.66 5.31
N ASN A 116 -12.73 -19.53 4.65
CA ASN A 116 -12.65 -20.99 4.80
C ASN A 116 -11.76 -21.67 3.75
N THR A 117 -11.31 -20.93 2.72
CA THR A 117 -10.56 -21.48 1.57
C THR A 117 -9.15 -20.89 1.44
N LYS A 118 -8.86 -19.78 2.13
CA LYS A 118 -7.54 -19.16 2.19
C LYS A 118 -6.85 -19.45 3.53
N PRO A 119 -5.50 -19.42 3.58
CA PRO A 119 -4.78 -19.50 4.85
C PRO A 119 -5.23 -18.39 5.81
N ALA A 120 -5.43 -18.71 7.08
CA ALA A 120 -5.92 -17.77 8.09
C ALA A 120 -5.11 -16.46 8.15
N LYS A 121 -3.79 -16.55 7.95
CA LYS A 121 -2.90 -15.40 7.98
C LYS A 121 -3.09 -14.45 6.78
N VAL A 122 -3.45 -14.96 5.60
CA VAL A 122 -3.82 -14.13 4.44
C VAL A 122 -5.11 -13.36 4.70
N VAL A 123 -6.09 -14.03 5.32
CA VAL A 123 -7.36 -13.39 5.71
C VAL A 123 -7.11 -12.34 6.80
N GLN A 124 -6.20 -12.60 7.74
CA GLN A 124 -5.80 -11.65 8.78
C GLN A 124 -5.13 -10.41 8.18
N GLN A 125 -4.22 -10.57 7.21
CA GLN A 125 -3.60 -9.43 6.52
C GLN A 125 -4.64 -8.56 5.81
N ALA A 126 -5.65 -9.17 5.19
CA ALA A 126 -6.79 -8.44 4.61
C ALA A 126 -7.65 -7.76 5.68
N ALA A 127 -7.88 -8.38 6.83
CA ALA A 127 -8.58 -7.74 7.94
C ALA A 127 -7.80 -6.54 8.50
N ASN A 128 -6.46 -6.66 8.63
CA ASN A 128 -5.59 -5.57 9.05
C ASN A 128 -5.65 -4.41 8.05
N LEU A 129 -5.53 -4.68 6.75
CA LEU A 129 -5.62 -3.64 5.72
C LEU A 129 -7.01 -2.98 5.71
N HIS A 130 -8.09 -3.73 5.95
CA HIS A 130 -9.44 -3.18 6.08
C HIS A 130 -9.54 -2.20 7.24
N ALA A 131 -9.02 -2.59 8.41
CA ALA A 131 -8.99 -1.74 9.58
C ALA A 131 -8.21 -0.44 9.32
N HIS A 132 -6.99 -0.55 8.77
CA HIS A 132 -6.19 0.64 8.45
C HIS A 132 -6.88 1.55 7.42
N ILE A 133 -7.46 1.00 6.35
CA ILE A 133 -8.17 1.82 5.37
C ILE A 133 -9.35 2.53 6.03
N THR A 134 -10.12 1.80 6.83
CA THR A 134 -11.31 2.34 7.51
C THR A 134 -10.97 3.48 8.48
N TRP A 135 -9.88 3.34 9.25
CA TRP A 135 -9.52 4.32 10.28
C TRP A 135 -8.64 5.46 9.78
N GLU A 136 -7.77 5.20 8.81
CA GLU A 136 -6.66 6.10 8.47
C GLU A 136 -6.72 6.61 7.03
N CYS A 137 -7.51 5.98 6.15
CA CYS A 137 -7.55 6.38 4.74
C CYS A 137 -8.26 7.73 4.54
N ARG A 138 -7.74 8.53 3.62
CA ARG A 138 -8.36 9.79 3.18
C ARG A 138 -9.34 9.61 2.02
N GLN A 139 -9.42 8.39 1.47
CA GLN A 139 -10.29 8.07 0.34
C GLN A 139 -11.68 7.65 0.86
N GLU A 140 -12.56 8.63 1.11
CA GLU A 140 -13.88 8.37 1.73
C GLU A 140 -14.74 7.38 0.93
N GLU A 141 -14.66 7.40 -0.40
CA GLU A 141 -15.40 6.47 -1.28
C GLU A 141 -15.07 5.01 -0.97
N LEU A 142 -13.78 4.67 -0.82
CA LEU A 142 -13.34 3.32 -0.48
C LEU A 142 -13.69 2.95 0.96
N LYS A 143 -13.61 3.91 1.89
CA LYS A 143 -13.96 3.70 3.30
C LYS A 143 -15.43 3.35 3.45
N GLU A 144 -16.32 4.16 2.88
CA GLU A 144 -17.76 3.96 2.97
C GLU A 144 -18.17 2.60 2.39
N GLU A 145 -17.58 2.20 1.26
CA GLU A 145 -17.88 0.92 0.62
C GLU A 145 -17.42 -0.28 1.46
N LEU A 146 -16.19 -0.23 2.01
CA LEU A 146 -15.67 -1.29 2.88
C LEU A 146 -16.37 -1.36 4.24
N LEU A 147 -16.78 -0.22 4.80
CA LEU A 147 -17.57 -0.12 6.03
C LEU A 147 -18.96 -0.73 5.86
N SER A 148 -19.61 -0.44 4.73
CA SER A 148 -20.95 -0.95 4.44
C SER A 148 -20.96 -2.46 4.22
N GLU A 149 -19.92 -3.02 3.59
CA GLU A 149 -19.84 -4.46 3.30
C GLU A 149 -19.36 -5.27 4.51
N PHE A 150 -18.41 -4.75 5.29
CA PHE A 150 -17.76 -5.49 6.40
C PHE A 150 -17.81 -4.71 7.73
N PRO A 151 -19.00 -4.37 8.25
CA PRO A 151 -19.12 -3.56 9.47
C PRO A 151 -18.54 -4.26 10.72
N ASP A 152 -18.56 -5.59 10.76
CA ASP A 152 -18.15 -6.38 11.93
C ASP A 152 -16.62 -6.50 12.09
N LEU A 153 -15.82 -6.10 11.10
CA LEU A 153 -14.34 -6.19 11.16
C LEU A 153 -13.68 -5.03 11.89
N ILE A 154 -14.47 -4.09 12.42
CA ILE A 154 -13.98 -2.84 13.03
C ILE A 154 -14.21 -2.84 14.56
N LEU A 155 -14.76 -3.91 15.12
CA LEU A 155 -15.09 -4.08 16.54
C LEU A 155 -13.97 -4.75 17.34
#